data_AF-A0A1Y5Y294-F1
#
_entry.id   AF-A0A1Y5Y294-F1
#
_cell.length_a   1.000
_cell.length_b   1.000
_cell.length_c   1.000
_cell.angle_alpha   90.00
_cell.angle_beta   90.00
_cell.angle_gamma   90.00
#
_symmetry.space_group_name_H-M   'P 1'
#
loop_
_entity.id
_entity.type
_entity.pdbx_description
1 polymer ?
#
loop_
_entity_poly.entity_id
_entity_poly.type
_entity_poly.pdbx_seq_one_letter_code
_entity_poly.pdbx_strand_id
1 'polypeptide(L)'
;MSRRIAALGLGTVAVIAAATLSQGAQAAPGAGALTNLDTSAGNRRAAVSGLYDWSKAGYRGGMNLPGSGDVNSNQTCQITPDELSSQYNVKPNDGADDSAGLQSAIDAIKSSCSNSASYTKLSLITLPAGELVVTREIHVDADYLIIRGAGMTATKVVYRPDANTLYDTLTEDKSDWDEDGMTHGSGKGGWLWPGRGLFRVQSRGVHSSYFSDYNSAPANRKDIFEGTVNVHWKAGVKLRAKAGDTGFSARTGDRVVHLASSGSISALTVGSLVNIRAANSQKFYQHQ
;
A
#
# COMPACT_ATOMS: atom_id res chain seq x y z
N MET A 1 -34.76 58.64 58.30
CA MET A 1 -34.82 58.48 56.82
C MET A 1 -33.40 58.36 56.31
N SER A 2 -32.93 57.13 56.06
CA SER A 2 -31.54 56.87 55.67
C SER A 2 -31.54 55.81 54.57
N ARG A 3 -31.07 56.17 53.37
CA ARG A 3 -30.81 55.23 52.27
C ARG A 3 -29.29 55.13 52.12
N ARG A 4 -28.73 53.95 52.36
CA ARG A 4 -27.39 53.56 51.91
C ARG A 4 -27.56 52.38 50.96
N ILE A 5 -27.04 52.54 49.76
CA ILE A 5 -26.98 51.53 48.70
C ILE A 5 -25.75 50.67 48.99
N ALA A 6 -25.93 49.36 49.17
CA ALA A 6 -24.86 48.38 49.28
C ALA A 6 -24.58 47.79 47.89
N ALA A 7 -23.34 47.90 47.43
CA ALA A 7 -22.85 47.24 46.24
C ALA A 7 -22.32 45.84 46.62
N LEU A 8 -22.88 44.79 46.01
CA LEU A 8 -22.32 43.43 46.06
C LEU A 8 -21.15 43.32 45.07
N GLY A 9 -19.96 43.07 45.59
CA GLY A 9 -18.83 42.56 44.80
C GLY A 9 -18.86 41.03 44.76
N LEU A 10 -19.06 40.46 43.58
CA LEU A 10 -18.83 39.04 43.30
C LEU A 10 -17.39 38.88 42.80
N GLY A 11 -16.55 38.22 43.61
CA GLY A 11 -15.21 37.79 43.22
C GLY A 11 -15.28 36.48 42.44
N THR A 12 -14.78 36.48 41.21
CA THR A 12 -14.66 35.28 40.37
C THR A 12 -13.33 34.59 40.68
N VAL A 13 -13.40 33.39 41.26
CA VAL A 13 -12.23 32.49 41.40
C VAL A 13 -12.10 31.71 40.10
N ALA A 14 -11.08 32.03 39.30
CA ALA A 14 -10.71 31.25 38.12
C ALA A 14 -9.87 30.05 38.53
N VAL A 15 -10.45 28.84 38.45
CA VAL A 15 -9.71 27.58 38.59
C VAL A 15 -9.03 27.30 37.25
N ILE A 16 -7.71 27.50 37.19
CA ILE A 16 -6.88 27.07 36.06
C ILE A 16 -6.67 25.56 36.22
N ALA A 17 -7.52 24.77 35.57
CA ALA A 17 -7.26 23.35 35.39
C ALA A 17 -6.11 23.20 34.38
N ALA A 18 -4.92 22.87 34.87
CA ALA A 18 -3.80 22.47 34.03
C ALA A 18 -4.15 21.13 33.37
N ALA A 19 -4.61 21.18 32.13
CA ALA A 19 -4.69 20.00 31.28
C ALA A 19 -3.26 19.51 31.01
N THR A 20 -2.86 18.44 31.70
CA THR A 20 -1.66 17.69 31.37
C THR A 20 -1.88 17.04 30.00
N LEU A 21 -1.35 17.69 28.97
CA LEU A 21 -1.16 17.09 27.65
C LEU A 21 -0.28 15.85 27.84
N SER A 22 -0.89 14.68 27.84
CA SER A 22 -0.18 13.41 27.72
C SER A 22 0.54 13.43 26.37
N GLN A 23 1.84 13.72 26.38
CA GLN A 23 2.71 13.37 25.28
C GLN A 23 2.63 11.86 25.16
N GLY A 24 1.96 11.36 24.12
CA GLY A 24 1.92 9.95 23.81
C GLY A 24 3.36 9.44 23.77
N ALA A 25 3.72 8.64 24.78
CA ALA A 25 5.04 8.06 24.88
C ALA A 25 5.27 7.27 23.60
N GLN A 26 6.30 7.65 22.85
CA GLN A 26 6.67 6.97 21.62
C GLN A 26 6.86 5.49 21.95
N ALA A 27 6.04 4.63 21.33
CA ALA A 27 6.18 3.19 21.52
C ALA A 27 7.58 2.78 21.05
N ALA A 28 8.42 2.35 22.00
CA ALA A 28 9.72 1.79 21.71
C ALA A 28 9.57 0.60 20.75
N PRO A 29 10.62 0.27 19.95
CA PRO A 29 10.62 -0.96 19.17
C PRO A 29 10.27 -2.15 20.08
N GLY A 30 9.29 -2.96 19.66
CA GLY A 30 8.86 -4.09 20.47
C GLY A 30 9.99 -5.08 20.75
N ALA A 31 9.84 -5.86 21.83
CA ALA A 31 10.82 -6.88 22.22
C ALA A 31 11.17 -7.80 21.03
N GLY A 32 12.48 -8.00 20.80
CA GLY A 32 13.02 -8.82 19.72
C GLY A 32 13.27 -8.10 18.38
N ALA A 33 12.93 -6.80 18.26
CA ALA A 33 13.36 -6.02 17.11
C ALA A 33 14.90 -5.94 17.07
N LEU A 34 15.50 -6.24 15.92
CA LEU A 34 16.94 -6.02 15.71
C LEU A 34 17.23 -4.52 15.68
N THR A 35 17.57 -3.96 16.84
CA THR A 35 17.88 -2.52 16.99
C THR A 35 19.27 -2.14 16.49
N ASN A 36 20.13 -3.13 16.24
CA ASN A 36 21.55 -2.95 15.91
C ASN A 36 21.87 -3.24 14.44
N LEU A 37 20.85 -3.41 13.59
CA LEU A 37 21.07 -3.49 12.15
C LEU A 37 21.50 -2.11 11.63
N ASP A 38 22.72 -2.00 11.12
CA ASP A 38 23.11 -0.81 10.36
C ASP A 38 22.35 -0.81 9.02
N THR A 39 21.23 -0.08 9.00
CA THR A 39 20.41 0.10 7.80
C THR A 39 20.84 1.30 6.96
N SER A 40 21.89 2.01 7.40
CA SER A 40 22.37 3.23 6.76
C SER A 40 23.00 2.98 5.40
N ALA A 41 23.27 4.08 4.70
CA ALA A 41 24.00 4.05 3.44
C ALA A 41 25.45 3.56 3.64
N GLY A 42 26.01 3.68 4.85
CA GLY A 42 27.37 3.24 5.18
C GLY A 42 27.55 1.72 5.11
N ASN A 43 26.49 0.94 5.38
CA ASN A 43 26.49 -0.52 5.30
C ASN A 43 26.27 -1.05 3.87
N ARG A 44 26.32 -0.19 2.83
CA ARG A 44 26.12 -0.61 1.44
C ARG A 44 27.47 -0.92 0.81
N ARG A 45 27.52 -2.04 0.10
CA ARG A 45 28.71 -2.43 -0.65
C ARG A 45 28.95 -1.43 -1.79
N ALA A 46 30.18 -0.97 -1.94
CA ALA A 46 30.59 -0.20 -3.10
C ALA A 46 30.38 -1.01 -4.40
N ALA A 47 30.20 -0.31 -5.52
CA ALA A 47 30.07 -0.94 -6.83
C ALA A 47 31.29 -1.84 -7.12
N VAL A 48 31.04 -3.02 -7.67
CA VAL A 48 32.08 -3.98 -8.05
C VAL A 48 32.05 -4.18 -9.55
N SER A 49 33.20 -4.02 -10.19
CA SER A 49 33.33 -4.18 -11.64
C SER A 49 32.81 -5.54 -12.10
N GLY A 50 32.01 -5.55 -13.17
CA GLY A 50 31.37 -6.75 -13.72
C GLY A 50 30.12 -7.22 -12.96
N LEU A 51 29.72 -6.55 -11.87
CA LEU A 51 28.47 -6.83 -11.14
C LEU A 51 27.51 -5.64 -11.19
N TYR A 52 26.22 -5.90 -10.94
CA TYR A 52 25.23 -4.84 -10.81
C TYR A 52 25.56 -3.93 -9.62
N ASP A 53 25.36 -2.63 -9.78
CA ASP A 53 25.62 -1.65 -8.73
C ASP A 53 24.50 -1.68 -7.67
N TRP A 54 24.81 -2.27 -6.52
CA TRP A 54 23.93 -2.34 -5.36
C TRP A 54 24.20 -1.24 -4.31
N SER A 55 25.07 -0.27 -4.60
CA SER A 55 25.44 0.79 -3.65
C SER A 55 24.25 1.65 -3.20
N LYS A 56 23.18 1.68 -4.00
CA LYS A 56 21.91 2.37 -3.72
C LYS A 56 20.76 1.43 -3.36
N ALA A 57 21.05 0.17 -3.04
CA ALA A 57 20.01 -0.76 -2.61
C ALA A 57 19.30 -0.23 -1.35
N GLY A 58 18.03 -0.60 -1.16
CA GLY A 58 17.25 -0.28 0.05
C GLY A 58 16.41 1.00 -0.03
N TYR A 59 15.83 1.37 1.11
CA TYR A 59 14.90 2.49 1.22
C TYR A 59 15.54 3.79 0.73
N ARG A 60 14.88 4.46 -0.22
CA ARG A 60 15.30 5.75 -0.80
C ARG A 60 16.78 5.82 -1.19
N GLY A 61 17.32 4.76 -1.78
CA GLY A 61 18.73 4.74 -2.21
C GLY A 61 19.72 4.41 -1.09
N GLY A 62 19.28 3.68 -0.07
CA GLY A 62 20.12 3.28 1.07
C GLY A 62 20.01 4.18 2.30
N MET A 63 19.04 5.10 2.33
CA MET A 63 18.75 5.91 3.51
C MET A 63 18.25 5.04 4.67
N ASN A 64 18.39 5.57 5.89
CA ASN A 64 17.83 4.95 7.10
C ASN A 64 16.32 4.74 6.93
N LEU A 65 15.81 3.66 7.52
CA LEU A 65 14.38 3.47 7.66
C LEU A 65 13.76 4.62 8.45
N PRO A 66 12.50 4.99 8.18
CA PRO A 66 11.87 6.12 8.85
C PRO A 66 11.86 6.01 10.38
N GLY A 67 12.25 7.11 11.04
CA GLY A 67 12.22 7.25 12.48
C GLY A 67 10.95 7.95 12.99
N SER A 68 10.88 8.20 14.29
CA SER A 68 9.76 8.94 14.90
C SER A 68 9.64 10.37 14.37
N GLY A 69 10.76 11.00 14.00
CA GLY A 69 10.78 12.35 13.42
C GLY A 69 10.22 12.44 12.00
N ASP A 70 10.03 11.31 11.30
CA ASP A 70 9.46 11.26 9.95
C ASP A 70 7.93 11.05 9.96
N VAL A 71 7.35 10.76 11.14
CA VAL A 71 5.91 10.55 11.30
C VAL A 71 5.19 11.90 11.30
N ASN A 72 4.08 11.97 10.59
CA ASN A 72 3.22 13.12 10.50
C ASN A 72 2.69 13.50 11.89
N SER A 73 3.02 14.70 12.37
CA SER A 73 2.61 15.18 13.69
C SER A 73 1.10 15.41 13.85
N ASN A 74 0.33 15.40 12.74
CA ASN A 74 -1.11 15.44 12.81
C ASN A 74 -1.67 14.10 13.32
N GLN A 75 -2.34 14.13 14.47
CA GLN A 75 -2.92 12.95 15.12
C GLN A 75 -3.98 12.26 14.26
N THR A 76 -4.68 12.97 13.36
CA THR A 76 -5.64 12.32 12.45
C THR A 76 -4.96 11.40 11.43
N CYS A 77 -3.64 11.49 11.27
CA CYS A 77 -2.82 10.63 10.42
C CYS A 77 -2.04 9.58 11.22
N GLN A 78 -2.34 9.44 12.51
CA GLN A 78 -1.74 8.48 13.42
C GLN A 78 -2.86 7.71 14.13
N ILE A 79 -3.26 6.56 13.57
CA ILE A 79 -4.28 5.70 14.18
C ILE A 79 -3.61 4.80 15.22
N THR A 80 -4.10 4.90 16.45
CA THR A 80 -3.63 4.16 17.64
C THR A 80 -4.37 2.82 17.83
N PRO A 81 -3.88 1.91 18.69
CA PRO A 81 -4.60 0.68 19.03
C PRO A 81 -6.00 0.91 19.61
N ASP A 82 -6.17 1.95 20.42
CA ASP A 82 -7.46 2.28 21.04
C ASP A 82 -8.47 2.79 19.99
N GLU A 83 -8.01 3.57 19.01
CA GLU A 83 -8.83 4.00 17.88
C GLU A 83 -9.19 2.83 16.96
N LEU A 84 -8.23 1.93 16.69
CA LEU A 84 -8.49 0.66 15.97
C LEU A 84 -9.62 -0.13 16.62
N SER A 85 -9.59 -0.30 17.94
CA SER A 85 -10.62 -1.03 18.68
C SER A 85 -11.97 -0.30 18.71
N SER A 86 -11.96 0.99 19.03
CA SER A 86 -13.17 1.77 19.30
C SER A 86 -13.88 2.28 18.05
N GLN A 87 -13.15 2.57 16.97
CA GLN A 87 -13.70 3.19 15.75
C GLN A 87 -13.77 2.20 14.58
N TYR A 88 -12.82 1.27 14.49
CA TYR A 88 -12.68 0.35 13.36
C TYR A 88 -13.02 -1.11 13.73
N ASN A 89 -13.33 -1.38 15.00
CA ASN A 89 -13.62 -2.72 15.52
C ASN A 89 -12.50 -3.74 15.22
N VAL A 90 -11.24 -3.30 15.30
CA VAL A 90 -10.06 -4.17 15.21
C VAL A 90 -9.60 -4.51 16.63
N LYS A 91 -9.76 -5.77 17.05
CA LYS A 91 -9.63 -6.17 18.45
C LYS A 91 -8.79 -7.45 18.58
N PRO A 92 -7.68 -7.41 19.32
CA PRO A 92 -6.83 -8.59 19.43
C PRO A 92 -7.49 -9.68 20.28
N ASN A 93 -7.26 -10.93 19.89
CA ASN A 93 -7.61 -12.17 20.61
C ASN A 93 -9.12 -12.42 20.81
N ASP A 94 -10.01 -11.76 20.08
CA ASP A 94 -11.45 -12.03 20.16
C ASP A 94 -11.94 -13.10 19.17
N GLY A 95 -11.06 -13.51 18.24
CA GLY A 95 -11.35 -14.51 17.20
C GLY A 95 -12.24 -14.01 16.07
N ALA A 96 -12.66 -12.74 16.10
CA ALA A 96 -13.45 -12.12 15.05
C ALA A 96 -12.57 -11.67 13.88
N ASP A 97 -13.18 -11.53 12.70
CA ASP A 97 -12.48 -11.07 11.49
C ASP A 97 -12.23 -9.55 11.53
N ASP A 98 -10.97 -9.16 11.64
CA ASP A 98 -10.49 -7.77 11.67
C ASP A 98 -10.35 -7.14 10.28
N SER A 99 -10.57 -7.89 9.20
CA SER A 99 -10.21 -7.45 7.84
C SER A 99 -10.88 -6.13 7.44
N ALA A 100 -12.19 -6.02 7.68
CA ALA A 100 -12.96 -4.84 7.30
C ALA A 100 -12.53 -3.60 8.10
N GLY A 101 -12.20 -3.79 9.38
CA GLY A 101 -11.71 -2.73 10.25
C GLY A 101 -10.34 -2.21 9.83
N LEU A 102 -9.40 -3.14 9.57
CA LEU A 102 -8.06 -2.79 9.07
C LEU A 102 -8.13 -2.07 7.72
N GLN A 103 -8.97 -2.54 6.79
CA GLN A 103 -9.16 -1.86 5.52
C GLN A 103 -9.75 -0.45 5.72
N SER A 104 -10.74 -0.30 6.58
CA SER A 104 -11.37 1.00 6.85
C SER A 104 -10.39 2.01 7.48
N ALA A 105 -9.48 1.56 8.33
CA ALA A 105 -8.42 2.40 8.89
C ALA A 105 -7.45 2.90 7.80
N ILE A 106 -7.08 2.04 6.85
CA ILE A 106 -6.25 2.44 5.69
C ILE A 106 -7.01 3.44 4.81
N ASP A 107 -8.31 3.23 4.60
CA ASP A 107 -9.16 4.09 3.78
C ASP A 107 -9.31 5.50 4.39
N ALA A 108 -9.38 5.58 5.73
CA ALA A 108 -9.36 6.84 6.46
C ALA A 108 -8.04 7.61 6.28
N ILE A 109 -6.89 6.92 6.36
CA ILE A 109 -5.58 7.53 6.09
C ILE A 109 -5.48 7.97 4.63
N LYS A 110 -5.89 7.11 3.68
CA LYS A 110 -5.84 7.40 2.25
C LYS A 110 -6.59 8.69 1.92
N SER A 111 -7.82 8.81 2.42
CA SER A 111 -8.67 9.96 2.15
C SER A 111 -8.18 11.23 2.83
N SER A 112 -7.71 11.14 4.08
CA SER A 112 -7.44 12.31 4.92
C SER A 112 -5.99 12.80 4.83
N CYS A 113 -5.03 11.92 4.53
CA CYS A 113 -3.62 12.19 4.75
C CYS A 113 -2.76 12.11 3.48
N SER A 114 -3.09 11.25 2.51
CA SER A 114 -2.23 10.98 1.35
C SER A 114 -1.88 12.22 0.53
N ASN A 115 -2.85 13.13 0.31
CA ASN A 115 -2.63 14.35 -0.47
C ASN A 115 -1.57 15.30 0.09
N SER A 116 -1.27 15.20 1.40
CA SER A 116 -0.28 16.06 2.06
C SER A 116 0.92 15.29 2.60
N ALA A 117 0.95 13.97 2.38
CA ALA A 117 1.98 13.10 2.93
C ALA A 117 3.26 13.13 2.09
N SER A 118 4.38 12.81 2.71
CA SER A 118 5.68 12.80 2.07
C SER A 118 6.63 11.87 2.83
N TYR A 119 7.84 11.68 2.32
CA TYR A 119 8.86 10.85 2.98
C TYR A 119 9.31 11.35 4.36
N THR A 120 8.94 12.58 4.74
CA THR A 120 9.21 13.18 6.05
C THR A 120 7.90 13.55 6.78
N LYS A 121 6.76 13.02 6.31
CA LYS A 121 5.43 13.24 6.86
C LYS A 121 4.58 12.00 6.62
N LEU A 122 5.04 10.89 7.18
CA LEU A 122 4.46 9.55 7.01
C LEU A 122 3.25 9.37 7.92
N SER A 123 2.19 8.76 7.41
CA SER A 123 1.05 8.36 8.25
C SER A 123 1.37 7.07 8.99
N LEU A 124 0.73 6.83 10.13
CA LEU A 124 1.01 5.66 10.99
C LEU A 124 -0.30 4.99 11.41
N ILE A 125 -0.34 3.67 11.26
CA ILE A 125 -1.31 2.80 11.94
C ILE A 125 -0.51 1.91 12.89
N THR A 126 -0.79 2.00 14.19
CA THR A 126 -0.16 1.15 15.20
C THR A 126 -1.12 0.02 15.58
N LEU A 127 -0.74 -1.21 15.23
CA LEU A 127 -1.51 -2.41 15.56
C LEU A 127 -1.35 -2.76 17.05
N PRO A 128 -2.41 -3.26 17.71
CA PRO A 128 -2.34 -3.72 19.09
C PRO A 128 -1.44 -4.96 19.25
N ALA A 129 -1.02 -5.23 20.49
CA ALA A 129 -0.50 -6.53 20.87
C ALA A 129 -1.63 -7.58 20.91
N GLY A 130 -1.31 -8.82 20.57
CA GLY A 130 -2.22 -9.96 20.46
C GLY A 130 -2.40 -10.46 19.03
N GLU A 131 -3.34 -11.39 18.86
CA GLU A 131 -3.70 -11.99 17.58
C GLU A 131 -4.85 -11.22 16.91
N LEU A 132 -4.60 -10.71 15.69
CA LEU A 132 -5.62 -10.19 14.79
C LEU A 132 -5.93 -11.24 13.73
N VAL A 133 -7.21 -11.54 13.49
CA VAL A 133 -7.63 -12.51 12.47
C VAL A 133 -8.02 -11.76 11.21
N VAL A 134 -7.44 -12.17 10.07
CA VAL A 134 -7.74 -11.57 8.76
C VAL A 134 -8.20 -12.68 7.83
N THR A 135 -9.32 -12.48 7.15
CA THR A 135 -9.90 -13.49 6.24
C THR A 135 -9.74 -13.18 4.77
N ARG A 136 -9.34 -11.95 4.43
CA ARG A 136 -9.15 -11.48 3.06
C ARG A 136 -7.99 -10.51 2.94
N GLU A 137 -7.55 -10.28 1.71
CA GLU A 137 -6.48 -9.33 1.42
C GLU A 137 -6.79 -7.92 1.96
N ILE A 138 -5.79 -7.30 2.57
CA ILE A 138 -5.81 -5.89 2.98
C ILE A 138 -5.03 -5.08 1.96
N HIS A 139 -5.73 -4.17 1.28
CA HIS A 139 -5.14 -3.31 0.26
C HIS A 139 -4.47 -2.11 0.93
N VAL A 140 -3.16 -2.02 0.77
CA VAL A 140 -2.32 -0.92 1.28
C VAL A 140 -2.14 0.09 0.16
N ASP A 141 -3.12 0.97 0.01
CA ASP A 141 -3.23 1.94 -1.10
C ASP A 141 -3.33 3.40 -0.63
N ALA A 142 -3.01 3.65 0.63
CA ALA A 142 -2.71 4.96 1.17
C ALA A 142 -1.24 5.32 0.91
N ASP A 143 -1.01 6.54 0.39
CA ASP A 143 0.34 7.04 0.18
C ASP A 143 1.07 7.27 1.51
N TYR A 144 2.37 6.94 1.55
CA TYR A 144 3.27 7.23 2.67
C TYR A 144 2.80 6.67 4.03
N LEU A 145 2.15 5.50 4.03
CA LEU A 145 1.67 4.82 5.24
C LEU A 145 2.72 3.87 5.83
N ILE A 146 2.88 3.92 7.16
CA ILE A 146 3.52 2.91 7.99
C ILE A 146 2.43 2.11 8.71
N ILE A 147 2.49 0.78 8.64
CA ILE A 147 1.75 -0.12 9.53
C ILE A 147 2.77 -0.75 10.49
N ARG A 148 2.58 -0.54 11.80
CA ARG A 148 3.55 -0.95 12.83
C ARG A 148 2.89 -1.84 13.86
N GLY A 149 3.44 -3.04 14.09
CA GLY A 149 3.07 -3.90 15.21
C GLY A 149 3.76 -3.51 16.52
N ALA A 150 3.25 -4.00 17.65
CA ALA A 150 3.80 -3.83 18.99
C ALA A 150 5.10 -4.62 19.24
N GLY A 151 5.56 -5.42 18.27
CA GLY A 151 6.79 -6.22 18.36
C GLY A 151 6.64 -7.58 17.69
N MET A 152 7.78 -8.22 17.40
CA MET A 152 7.86 -9.49 16.66
C MET A 152 7.00 -10.61 17.27
N THR A 153 6.98 -10.70 18.60
CA THR A 153 6.18 -11.70 19.34
C THR A 153 4.93 -11.09 19.98
N ALA A 154 4.77 -9.77 19.90
CA ALA A 154 3.69 -9.05 20.57
C ALA A 154 2.47 -8.90 19.67
N THR A 155 2.63 -8.60 18.39
CA THR A 155 1.52 -8.53 17.42
C THR A 155 1.61 -9.72 16.47
N LYS A 156 0.50 -10.45 16.31
CA LYS A 156 0.38 -11.54 15.36
C LYS A 156 -0.80 -11.25 14.44
N VAL A 157 -0.58 -11.23 13.13
CA VAL A 157 -1.67 -11.16 12.14
C VAL A 157 -1.82 -12.54 11.54
N VAL A 158 -2.97 -13.17 11.76
CA VAL A 158 -3.26 -14.55 11.34
C VAL A 158 -4.21 -14.53 10.17
N TYR A 159 -3.70 -14.96 9.03
CA TYR A 159 -4.47 -15.06 7.81
C TYR A 159 -5.27 -16.38 7.77
N ARG A 160 -6.60 -16.29 7.70
CA ARG A 160 -7.56 -17.40 7.58
C ARG A 160 -8.46 -17.15 6.36
N PRO A 161 -7.97 -17.40 5.13
CA PRO A 161 -8.70 -17.09 3.89
C PRO A 161 -10.14 -17.61 3.90
N ASP A 162 -11.09 -16.74 3.58
CA ASP A 162 -12.50 -17.11 3.38
C ASP A 162 -12.80 -17.46 1.91
N ALA A 163 -14.06 -17.80 1.63
CA ALA A 163 -14.54 -18.07 0.27
C ALA A 163 -14.35 -16.89 -0.70
N ASN A 164 -14.17 -15.67 -0.20
CA ASN A 164 -13.90 -14.50 -1.03
C ASN A 164 -12.43 -14.38 -1.46
N THR A 165 -11.58 -15.20 -0.86
CA THR A 165 -10.13 -15.10 -0.96
C THR A 165 -9.51 -16.35 -1.59
N LEU A 166 -10.19 -17.49 -1.53
CA LEU A 166 -9.75 -18.73 -2.16
C LEU A 166 -9.64 -18.60 -3.69
N TYR A 167 -8.61 -19.25 -4.23
CA TYR A 167 -8.60 -19.64 -5.64
C TYR A 167 -9.46 -20.90 -5.77
N ASP A 168 -10.70 -20.67 -6.19
CA ASP A 168 -11.78 -21.66 -6.18
C ASP A 168 -11.97 -22.37 -7.52
N THR A 169 -11.17 -22.02 -8.53
CA THR A 169 -11.10 -22.74 -9.81
C THR A 169 -9.76 -23.43 -9.89
N LEU A 170 -9.77 -24.76 -10.08
CA LEU A 170 -8.57 -25.59 -10.14
C LEU A 170 -8.39 -26.15 -11.55
N THR A 171 -7.16 -26.48 -11.90
CA THR A 171 -6.83 -27.20 -13.14
C THR A 171 -7.59 -28.54 -13.18
N GLU A 172 -7.73 -29.14 -14.37
CA GLU A 172 -8.46 -30.39 -14.55
C GLU A 172 -7.92 -31.54 -13.67
N ASP A 173 -6.60 -31.58 -13.48
CA ASP A 173 -5.90 -32.53 -12.61
C ASP A 173 -5.90 -32.12 -11.12
N LYS A 174 -6.45 -30.95 -10.79
CA LYS A 174 -6.54 -30.36 -9.45
C LYS A 174 -5.19 -30.11 -8.78
N SER A 175 -4.11 -30.06 -9.55
CA SER A 175 -2.76 -29.86 -9.02
C SER A 175 -2.45 -28.39 -8.73
N ASP A 176 -3.14 -27.47 -9.41
CA ASP A 176 -2.95 -26.03 -9.26
C ASP A 176 -4.28 -25.28 -9.37
N TRP A 177 -4.27 -23.99 -9.05
CA TRP A 177 -5.37 -23.12 -9.41
C TRP A 177 -5.35 -22.79 -10.90
N ASP A 178 -6.53 -22.67 -11.49
CA ASP A 178 -6.69 -22.40 -12.92
C ASP A 178 -6.78 -20.90 -13.18
N GLU A 179 -5.63 -20.31 -13.56
CA GLU A 179 -5.50 -18.89 -13.90
C GLU A 179 -6.39 -18.46 -15.08
N ASP A 180 -6.72 -19.38 -15.97
CA ASP A 180 -7.55 -19.14 -17.15
C ASP A 180 -9.02 -19.46 -16.90
N GLY A 181 -9.31 -20.38 -15.98
CA GLY A 181 -10.66 -20.80 -15.61
C GLY A 181 -11.33 -19.90 -14.58
N MET A 182 -10.56 -19.27 -13.69
CA MET A 182 -11.08 -18.30 -12.72
C MET A 182 -11.48 -17.00 -13.46
N THR A 183 -12.74 -16.86 -13.85
CA THR A 183 -13.17 -15.77 -14.73
C THR A 183 -14.34 -14.96 -14.18
N HIS A 184 -14.48 -13.73 -14.68
CA HIS A 184 -15.71 -12.94 -14.64
C HIS A 184 -15.67 -11.92 -15.77
N GLY A 185 -16.72 -11.81 -16.59
CA GLY A 185 -16.73 -10.90 -17.74
C GLY A 185 -15.50 -11.08 -18.64
N SER A 186 -14.76 -9.99 -18.88
CA SER A 186 -13.49 -10.03 -19.63
C SER A 186 -12.27 -10.43 -18.79
N GLY A 187 -12.42 -10.52 -17.47
CA GLY A 187 -11.35 -10.76 -16.52
C GLY A 187 -11.04 -12.25 -16.32
N LYS A 188 -9.75 -12.53 -16.06
CA LYS A 188 -9.21 -13.85 -15.77
C LYS A 188 -8.32 -13.84 -14.54
N GLY A 189 -8.18 -14.99 -13.89
CA GLY A 189 -7.35 -15.22 -12.72
C GLY A 189 -5.90 -14.78 -12.91
N GLY A 190 -5.32 -15.01 -14.09
CA GLY A 190 -3.96 -14.56 -14.41
C GLY A 190 -3.74 -13.04 -14.29
N TRP A 191 -4.79 -12.23 -14.24
CA TRP A 191 -4.68 -10.79 -13.98
C TRP A 191 -4.39 -10.47 -12.51
N LEU A 192 -4.57 -11.43 -11.61
CA LEU A 192 -4.27 -11.30 -10.18
C LEU A 192 -2.77 -11.30 -9.88
N TRP A 193 -1.88 -11.52 -10.85
CA TRP A 193 -0.43 -11.62 -10.65
C TRP A 193 0.14 -10.50 -9.76
N PRO A 194 1.01 -10.83 -8.77
CA PRO A 194 1.57 -12.15 -8.47
C PRO A 194 0.67 -13.06 -7.60
N GLY A 195 -0.59 -12.68 -7.41
CA GLY A 195 -1.56 -13.38 -6.57
C GLY A 195 -2.10 -12.49 -5.44
N ARG A 196 -2.90 -13.09 -4.55
CA ARG A 196 -3.45 -12.50 -3.33
C ARG A 196 -2.45 -12.57 -2.18
N GLY A 197 -2.37 -11.52 -1.38
CA GLY A 197 -1.52 -11.44 -0.19
C GLY A 197 -2.32 -11.10 1.06
N LEU A 198 -1.68 -11.15 2.24
CA LEU A 198 -2.26 -10.61 3.47
C LEU A 198 -2.35 -9.08 3.39
N PHE A 199 -1.21 -8.43 3.14
CA PHE A 199 -1.11 -7.01 2.84
C PHE A 199 -0.62 -6.85 1.41
N ARG A 200 -1.39 -6.19 0.56
CA ARG A 200 -0.99 -5.94 -0.82
C ARG A 200 -0.87 -4.46 -1.11
N VAL A 201 0.35 -4.04 -1.44
CA VAL A 201 0.63 -2.67 -1.89
C VAL A 201 0.19 -2.54 -3.35
N GLN A 202 -1.04 -2.09 -3.56
CA GLN A 202 -1.62 -1.89 -4.89
C GLN A 202 -2.77 -0.90 -4.88
N SER A 203 -3.00 -0.19 -5.98
CA SER A 203 -4.20 0.64 -6.12
C SER A 203 -5.45 -0.24 -6.31
N ARG A 204 -6.53 0.06 -5.58
CA ARG A 204 -7.89 -0.48 -5.86
C ARG A 204 -8.64 0.27 -6.97
N GLY A 205 -8.01 1.27 -7.59
CA GLY A 205 -8.64 1.99 -8.70
C GLY A 205 -8.91 1.05 -9.88
N VAL A 206 -10.10 1.14 -10.47
CA VAL A 206 -10.51 0.35 -11.63
C VAL A 206 -10.54 1.26 -12.86
N HIS A 207 -10.01 0.79 -13.98
CA HIS A 207 -10.09 1.54 -15.24
C HIS A 207 -11.54 1.50 -15.77
N SER A 208 -12.03 2.61 -16.33
CA SER A 208 -13.43 2.79 -16.71
C SER A 208 -13.98 1.72 -17.66
N SER A 209 -13.14 1.19 -18.55
CA SER A 209 -13.50 0.10 -19.47
C SER A 209 -13.82 -1.24 -18.78
N TYR A 210 -13.52 -1.38 -17.48
CA TYR A 210 -13.83 -2.56 -16.69
C TYR A 210 -14.99 -2.35 -15.71
N PHE A 211 -15.58 -1.16 -15.62
CA PHE A 211 -16.60 -0.86 -14.60
C PHE A 211 -17.82 -1.79 -14.64
N SER A 212 -18.30 -2.16 -15.83
CA SER A 212 -19.43 -3.09 -15.96
C SER A 212 -19.10 -4.47 -15.37
N ASP A 213 -17.94 -5.01 -15.73
CA ASP A 213 -17.48 -6.31 -15.24
C ASP A 213 -17.22 -6.25 -13.73
N TYR A 214 -16.51 -5.22 -13.25
CA TYR A 214 -16.23 -5.03 -11.83
C TYR A 214 -17.48 -4.88 -10.97
N ASN A 215 -18.48 -4.13 -11.44
CA ASN A 215 -19.71 -3.90 -10.69
C ASN A 215 -20.58 -5.15 -10.62
N SER A 216 -20.55 -6.00 -11.66
CA SER A 216 -21.28 -7.27 -11.68
C SER A 216 -20.51 -8.42 -11.05
N ALA A 217 -19.20 -8.25 -10.78
CA ALA A 217 -18.36 -9.28 -10.21
C ALA A 217 -18.78 -9.61 -8.77
N PRO A 218 -18.85 -10.91 -8.39
CA PRO A 218 -18.92 -11.29 -6.99
C PRO A 218 -17.66 -10.83 -6.25
N ALA A 219 -17.73 -10.75 -4.91
CA ALA A 219 -16.64 -10.23 -4.08
C ALA A 219 -15.29 -10.93 -4.36
N ASN A 220 -15.32 -12.25 -4.60
CA ASN A 220 -14.16 -13.08 -4.90
C ASN A 220 -13.61 -12.96 -6.34
N ARG A 221 -14.14 -12.02 -7.13
CA ARG A 221 -13.72 -11.70 -8.50
C ARG A 221 -13.48 -10.20 -8.73
N LYS A 222 -13.78 -9.34 -7.76
CA LYS A 222 -13.61 -7.88 -7.91
C LYS A 222 -12.15 -7.49 -8.12
N ASP A 223 -11.26 -8.12 -7.37
CA ASP A 223 -9.82 -7.88 -7.39
C ASP A 223 -9.15 -8.18 -8.74
N ILE A 224 -9.77 -8.98 -9.61
CA ILE A 224 -9.32 -9.21 -10.99
C ILE A 224 -9.17 -7.91 -11.78
N PHE A 225 -10.00 -6.90 -11.47
CA PHE A 225 -10.03 -5.61 -12.19
C PHE A 225 -9.26 -4.49 -11.48
N GLU A 226 -8.63 -4.80 -10.35
CA GLU A 226 -7.89 -3.84 -9.53
C GLU A 226 -6.38 -3.94 -9.78
N GLY A 227 -5.63 -2.91 -9.37
CA GLY A 227 -4.18 -2.96 -9.37
C GLY A 227 -3.54 -3.07 -10.76
N THR A 228 -2.75 -4.14 -10.94
CA THR A 228 -1.79 -4.28 -12.05
C THR A 228 -2.46 -4.30 -13.41
N VAL A 229 -3.66 -4.87 -13.55
CA VAL A 229 -4.39 -4.93 -14.82
C VAL A 229 -4.63 -3.56 -15.43
N ASN A 230 -4.91 -2.54 -14.60
CA ASN A 230 -5.18 -1.19 -15.05
C ASN A 230 -3.95 -0.57 -15.69
N VAL A 231 -2.77 -0.85 -15.12
CA VAL A 231 -1.53 -0.32 -15.65
C VAL A 231 -0.96 -1.19 -16.77
N HIS A 232 -1.11 -2.51 -16.66
CA HIS A 232 -0.54 -3.44 -17.61
C HIS A 232 -1.28 -3.39 -18.94
N TRP A 233 -2.62 -3.46 -18.91
CA TRP A 233 -3.45 -3.63 -20.11
C TRP A 233 -4.17 -2.37 -20.59
N LYS A 234 -4.30 -1.35 -19.74
CA LYS A 234 -5.04 -0.12 -20.09
C LYS A 234 -4.21 1.15 -20.05
N ALA A 235 -3.17 1.24 -19.22
CA ALA A 235 -2.33 2.43 -19.18
C ALA A 235 -1.31 2.47 -20.32
N GLY A 236 -0.97 3.69 -20.74
CA GLY A 236 0.07 3.96 -21.73
C GLY A 236 -0.37 3.78 -23.17
N VAL A 237 0.61 3.67 -24.05
CA VAL A 237 0.42 3.54 -25.49
C VAL A 237 0.95 2.19 -25.93
N LYS A 238 0.13 1.42 -26.65
CA LYS A 238 0.59 0.17 -27.26
C LYS A 238 1.76 0.44 -28.21
N LEU A 239 2.71 -0.48 -28.25
CA LEU A 239 3.80 -0.44 -29.23
C LEU A 239 3.36 -1.11 -30.52
N ARG A 240 3.95 -0.72 -31.65
CA ARG A 240 3.76 -1.40 -32.95
C ARG A 240 5.10 -1.87 -33.49
N ALA A 241 5.07 -2.83 -34.40
CA ALA A 241 6.27 -3.25 -35.12
C ALA A 241 6.89 -2.07 -35.89
N LYS A 242 8.23 -1.98 -35.88
CA LYS A 242 8.95 -1.08 -36.78
C LYS A 242 8.82 -1.57 -38.22
N ALA A 243 8.91 -0.65 -39.18
CA ALA A 243 8.81 -0.99 -40.59
C ALA A 243 9.87 -2.05 -40.98
N GLY A 244 9.44 -3.12 -41.65
CA GLY A 244 10.32 -4.22 -42.05
C GLY A 244 10.62 -5.25 -40.97
N ASP A 245 10.00 -5.17 -39.79
CA ASP A 245 10.18 -6.14 -38.70
C ASP A 245 8.88 -6.90 -38.39
N THR A 246 9.00 -8.17 -37.98
CA THR A 246 7.87 -9.02 -37.60
C THR A 246 7.67 -8.98 -36.09
N GLY A 247 6.92 -7.97 -35.63
CA GLY A 247 6.39 -7.93 -34.25
C GLY A 247 7.26 -7.20 -33.23
N PHE A 248 8.42 -6.68 -33.61
CA PHE A 248 9.28 -5.91 -32.70
C PHE A 248 9.18 -4.41 -32.95
N SER A 249 8.90 -3.66 -31.88
CA SER A 249 8.89 -2.20 -31.93
C SER A 249 10.28 -1.58 -31.94
N ALA A 250 11.29 -2.32 -31.50
CA ALA A 250 12.70 -1.96 -31.45
C ALA A 250 13.53 -3.22 -31.15
N ARG A 251 14.82 -3.19 -31.51
CA ARG A 251 15.85 -4.18 -31.21
C ARG A 251 17.02 -3.51 -30.48
N THR A 252 17.91 -4.32 -29.89
CA THR A 252 19.16 -3.82 -29.30
C THR A 252 19.92 -2.93 -30.29
N GLY A 253 20.27 -1.73 -29.85
CA GLY A 253 20.96 -0.72 -30.69
C GLY A 253 20.02 0.27 -31.40
N ASP A 254 18.72 -0.02 -31.50
CA ASP A 254 17.76 0.94 -32.04
C ASP A 254 17.61 2.14 -31.11
N ARG A 255 17.39 3.32 -31.70
CA ARG A 255 17.17 4.59 -30.98
C ARG A 255 15.71 5.05 -30.97
N VAL A 256 14.83 4.30 -31.61
CA VAL A 256 13.43 4.66 -31.83
C VAL A 256 12.53 3.51 -31.41
N VAL A 257 11.53 3.81 -30.58
CA VAL A 257 10.46 2.88 -30.20
C VAL A 257 9.17 3.34 -30.87
N HIS A 258 8.62 2.51 -31.73
CA HIS A 258 7.42 2.82 -32.50
C HIS A 258 6.14 2.61 -31.70
N LEU A 259 5.41 3.70 -31.46
CA LEU A 259 4.09 3.66 -30.86
C LEU A 259 3.02 3.25 -31.89
N ALA A 260 2.00 2.54 -31.43
CA ALA A 260 0.80 2.24 -32.22
C ALA A 260 0.13 3.54 -32.67
N SER A 261 -0.36 3.57 -33.91
CA SER A 261 -0.95 4.77 -34.51
C SER A 261 -2.21 5.27 -33.81
N SER A 262 -2.91 4.38 -33.09
CA SER A 262 -4.09 4.71 -32.30
C SER A 262 -3.77 5.28 -30.91
N GLY A 263 -2.49 5.34 -30.52
CA GLY A 263 -2.06 5.82 -29.23
C GLY A 263 -2.02 7.34 -29.13
N SER A 264 -2.48 7.90 -28.01
CA SER A 264 -2.28 9.31 -27.72
C SER A 264 -0.88 9.55 -27.13
N ILE A 265 -0.15 10.51 -27.70
CA ILE A 265 1.13 10.97 -27.16
C ILE A 265 0.98 12.14 -26.18
N SER A 266 -0.25 12.57 -25.86
CA SER A 266 -0.50 13.77 -25.05
C SER A 266 0.08 13.68 -23.63
N ALA A 267 0.26 12.47 -23.10
CA ALA A 267 0.88 12.21 -21.80
C ALA A 267 2.41 12.03 -21.87
N LEU A 268 3.01 12.03 -23.07
CA LEU A 268 4.44 11.86 -23.30
C LEU A 268 5.08 13.23 -23.55
N THR A 269 5.40 13.95 -22.47
CA THR A 269 6.05 15.25 -22.56
C THR A 269 7.57 15.13 -22.61
N VAL A 270 8.23 16.03 -23.35
CA VAL A 270 9.70 16.08 -23.44
C VAL A 270 10.29 16.27 -22.04
N GLY A 271 11.30 15.45 -21.70
CA GLY A 271 11.95 15.45 -20.38
C GLY A 271 11.30 14.51 -19.36
N SER A 272 10.14 13.93 -19.64
CA SER A 272 9.51 12.92 -18.78
C SER A 272 10.18 11.55 -18.93
N LEU A 273 10.16 10.77 -17.85
CA LEU A 273 10.58 9.38 -17.88
C LEU A 273 9.47 8.52 -18.48
N VAL A 274 9.83 7.61 -19.39
CA VAL A 274 8.92 6.63 -20.01
C VAL A 274 9.25 5.25 -19.47
N ASN A 275 8.25 4.55 -18.95
CA ASN A 275 8.38 3.15 -18.58
C ASN A 275 7.94 2.28 -19.76
N ILE A 276 8.89 1.55 -20.36
CA ILE A 276 8.60 0.54 -21.38
C ILE A 276 8.46 -0.80 -20.69
N ARG A 277 7.25 -1.36 -20.73
CA ARG A 277 6.95 -2.67 -20.15
C ARG A 277 7.00 -3.74 -21.23
N ALA A 278 7.77 -4.78 -20.98
CA ALA A 278 7.77 -6.01 -21.77
C ALA A 278 7.54 -7.18 -20.82
N ALA A 279 6.80 -8.19 -21.27
CA ALA A 279 6.77 -9.46 -20.56
C ALA A 279 8.14 -10.14 -20.71
N ASN A 280 8.79 -10.48 -19.59
CA ASN A 280 9.99 -11.30 -19.64
C ASN A 280 9.58 -12.71 -20.09
N SER A 281 10.08 -13.15 -21.23
CA SER A 281 9.92 -14.54 -21.68
C SER A 281 11.12 -15.38 -21.24
N GLN A 282 11.01 -16.70 -21.27
CA GLN A 282 12.18 -17.57 -21.06
C GLN A 282 13.36 -17.22 -22.01
N LYS A 283 13.07 -16.76 -23.24
CA LYS A 283 14.09 -16.27 -24.17
C LYS A 283 14.85 -15.04 -23.67
N PHE A 284 14.23 -14.20 -22.84
CA PHE A 284 14.90 -13.05 -22.22
C PHE A 284 16.04 -13.49 -21.30
N TYR A 285 15.88 -14.61 -20.60
CA TYR A 285 16.90 -15.16 -19.69
C TYR A 285 17.99 -15.97 -20.40
N GLN A 286 17.76 -16.43 -21.63
CA GLN A 286 18.74 -17.19 -22.43
C GLN A 286 19.88 -16.31 -22.98
N HIS A 287 19.72 -14.98 -22.94
CA HIS A 287 20.68 -14.02 -23.45
C HIS A 287 21.36 -13.19 -22.34
N GLN A 288 21.24 -13.59 -21.07
CA GLN A 288 21.99 -13.02 -19.94
C GLN A 288 23.25 -13.82 -19.64
#